data_AF-A0AAU2U6Q6-F1
#
_entry.id   AF-A0AAU2U6Q6-F1
#
_cell.length_a   1.000
_cell.length_b   1.000
_cell.length_c   1.000
_cell.angle_alpha   90.00
_cell.angle_beta   90.00
_cell.angle_gamma   90.00
#
_symmetry.space_group_name_H-M   'P 1'
#
loop_
_entity.id
_entity.type
_entity.pdbx_description
1 polymer ?
#
loop_
_entity_poly.entity_id
_entity_poly.type
_entity_poly.pdbx_seq_one_letter_code
_entity_poly.pdbx_strand_id
1 'polypeptide(L)'
;MTRPNTELAARIHAHITEHPEHLDQEVWLYGADVLHPTEDLTTPTHCGTTLCVAGYAVHFTGHVLLRGGVVEAPGTGKWHGVERVAREQLRLSEPDAAWLFDRRRTREEILAALGQLADGAAGIDTDAALTSHSV
;
A
#
# COMPACT_ATOMS: atom_id res chain seq x y z
N MET A 1 -5.72 -7.47 20.47
CA MET A 1 -5.72 -7.19 19.02
C MET A 1 -5.14 -5.80 18.84
N THR A 2 -4.07 -5.68 18.05
CA THR A 2 -3.50 -4.36 17.72
C THR A 2 -4.40 -3.71 16.68
N ARG A 3 -4.77 -2.45 16.87
CA ARG A 3 -5.58 -1.72 15.87
C ARG A 3 -4.75 -1.42 14.61
N PRO A 4 -5.37 -1.40 13.42
CA PRO A 4 -4.74 -0.94 12.20
C PRO A 4 -4.12 0.45 12.33
N ASN A 5 -3.11 0.73 11.50
CA ASN A 5 -2.47 2.03 11.42
C ASN A 5 -3.32 2.99 10.58
N THR A 6 -4.24 3.69 11.24
CA THR A 6 -5.24 4.57 10.60
C THR A 6 -4.59 5.71 9.82
N GLU A 7 -3.51 6.30 10.33
CA GLU A 7 -2.80 7.40 9.68
C GLU A 7 -2.12 6.95 8.38
N LEU A 8 -1.46 5.79 8.40
CA LEU A 8 -0.86 5.24 7.19
C LEU A 8 -1.93 4.87 6.15
N ALA A 9 -3.04 4.25 6.58
CA ALA A 9 -4.15 3.94 5.68
C ALA A 9 -4.75 5.21 5.04
N ALA A 10 -4.98 6.26 5.84
CA ALA A 10 -5.47 7.55 5.35
C ALA A 10 -4.52 8.21 4.35
N ARG A 11 -3.20 8.14 4.61
CA ARG A 11 -2.17 8.68 3.70
C ARG A 11 -2.17 7.94 2.36
N ILE A 12 -2.24 6.61 2.37
CA ILE A 12 -2.31 5.81 1.13
C ILE A 12 -3.62 6.09 0.39
N HIS A 13 -4.75 6.14 1.10
CA HIS A 13 -6.04 6.48 0.52
C HIS A 13 -6.02 7.84 -0.20
N ALA A 14 -5.52 8.87 0.47
CA ALA A 14 -5.41 10.22 -0.09
C ALA A 14 -4.54 10.22 -1.36
N HIS A 15 -3.37 9.59 -1.30
CA HIS A 15 -2.46 9.55 -2.45
C HIS A 15 -3.07 8.83 -3.67
N ILE A 16 -3.72 7.68 -3.48
CA ILE A 16 -4.39 6.96 -4.58
C ILE A 16 -5.57 7.76 -5.13
N THR A 17 -6.27 8.51 -4.28
CA THR A 17 -7.39 9.38 -4.69
C THR A 17 -6.89 10.55 -5.54
N GLU A 18 -5.78 11.17 -5.16
CA GLU A 18 -5.18 12.32 -5.84
C GLU A 18 -4.42 11.93 -7.12
N HIS A 19 -3.81 10.74 -7.13
CA HIS A 19 -2.98 10.22 -8.23
C HIS A 19 -3.40 8.80 -8.63
N PRO A 20 -4.61 8.62 -9.17
CA PRO A 20 -5.16 7.30 -9.49
C PRO A 20 -4.29 6.50 -10.47
N GLU A 21 -3.55 7.17 -11.35
CA GLU A 21 -2.64 6.59 -12.33
C GLU A 21 -1.37 5.97 -11.72
N HIS A 22 -1.06 6.28 -10.46
CA HIS A 22 0.10 5.73 -9.74
C HIS A 22 -0.24 4.42 -9.00
N LEU A 23 -1.50 4.00 -8.98
CA LEU A 23 -1.87 2.70 -8.42
C LEU A 23 -1.78 1.62 -9.50
N ASP A 24 -0.99 0.58 -9.23
CA ASP A 24 -1.03 -0.68 -9.97
C ASP A 24 -0.97 -1.84 -8.98
N GLN A 25 -2.10 -2.52 -8.80
CA GLN A 25 -2.22 -3.60 -7.82
C GLN A 25 -1.54 -4.90 -8.28
N GLU A 26 -1.16 -5.03 -9.56
CA GLU A 26 -0.49 -6.23 -10.07
C GLU A 26 0.99 -6.32 -9.71
N VAL A 27 1.60 -5.19 -9.34
CA VAL A 27 3.04 -5.06 -9.16
C VAL A 27 3.39 -4.25 -7.92
N TRP A 28 4.43 -4.68 -7.20
CA TRP A 28 4.92 -3.96 -6.02
C TRP A 28 5.49 -2.59 -6.37
N LEU A 29 6.22 -2.53 -7.48
CA LEU A 29 6.88 -1.36 -8.04
C LEU A 29 7.07 -1.59 -9.54
N TYR A 30 6.62 -0.64 -10.34
CA TYR A 30 6.92 -0.55 -11.76
C TYR A 30 7.46 0.84 -12.09
N GLY A 31 8.25 0.97 -13.15
CA GLY A 31 8.85 2.24 -13.57
C GLY A 31 10.19 2.59 -12.89
N ALA A 32 10.59 1.89 -11.83
CA ALA A 32 11.89 2.05 -11.17
C ALA A 32 12.48 0.70 -10.72
N ASP A 33 13.81 0.63 -10.60
CA ASP A 33 14.51 -0.55 -10.06
C ASP A 33 14.67 -0.47 -8.52
N VAL A 34 14.76 0.75 -8.00
CA VAL A 34 14.87 1.08 -6.57
C VAL A 34 14.04 2.34 -6.32
N LEU A 35 13.31 2.37 -5.22
CA LEU A 35 12.59 3.55 -4.75
C LEU A 35 12.99 3.83 -3.29
N HIS A 36 13.68 4.94 -3.09
CA HIS A 36 14.07 5.46 -1.78
C HIS A 36 12.90 6.17 -1.11
N PRO A 37 12.83 6.18 0.23
CA PRO A 37 11.71 6.76 0.98
C PRO A 37 11.59 8.29 0.87
N THR A 38 12.65 8.97 0.45
CA THR A 38 12.67 10.43 0.26
C THR A 38 12.25 10.87 -1.14
N GLU A 39 12.09 9.92 -2.05
CA GLU A 39 11.66 10.20 -3.42
C GLU A 39 10.19 10.55 -3.45
N ASP A 40 9.84 11.61 -4.17
CA ASP A 40 8.47 12.09 -4.31
C ASP A 40 7.89 11.55 -5.61
N LEU A 41 6.92 10.64 -5.49
CA LEU A 41 6.22 9.98 -6.60
C LEU A 41 5.48 10.95 -7.52
N THR A 42 5.22 12.19 -7.08
CA THR A 42 4.54 13.21 -7.89
C THR A 42 5.50 14.01 -8.78
N THR A 43 6.81 13.80 -8.64
CA THR A 43 7.82 14.53 -9.42
C THR A 43 7.96 13.96 -10.84
N PRO A 44 8.35 14.79 -11.83
CA PRO A 44 8.51 14.34 -13.22
C PRO A 44 9.48 13.17 -13.40
N THR A 45 10.47 13.01 -12.52
CA THR A 45 11.44 11.90 -12.55
C THR A 45 10.80 10.54 -12.26
N HIS A 46 9.63 10.53 -11.61
CA HIS A 46 8.86 9.32 -11.33
C HIS A 46 7.60 9.21 -12.21
N CYS A 47 7.53 9.97 -13.32
CA CYS A 47 6.44 9.85 -14.29
C CYS A 47 6.32 8.40 -14.77
N GLY A 48 5.21 7.73 -14.42
CA GLY A 48 4.94 6.33 -14.76
C GLY A 48 5.44 5.31 -13.74
N THR A 49 5.97 5.75 -12.59
CA THR A 49 6.20 4.87 -11.45
C THR A 49 4.85 4.54 -10.80
N THR A 50 4.55 3.24 -10.66
CA THR A 50 3.33 2.77 -10.02
C THR A 50 3.66 1.81 -8.88
N LEU A 51 2.79 1.80 -7.87
CA LEU A 51 2.90 0.94 -6.69
C LEU A 51 1.53 0.31 -6.40
N CYS A 52 1.51 -0.92 -5.89
CA CYS A 52 0.35 -1.44 -5.19
C CYS A 52 0.29 -0.89 -3.75
N VAL A 53 -0.80 -1.18 -3.02
CA VAL A 53 -0.96 -0.73 -1.62
C VAL A 53 0.22 -1.13 -0.72
N ALA A 54 0.77 -2.34 -0.88
CA ALA A 54 1.91 -2.76 -0.08
C ALA A 54 3.18 -1.96 -0.41
N GLY A 55 3.39 -1.62 -1.69
CA GLY A 55 4.47 -0.75 -2.13
C GLY A 55 4.38 0.63 -1.50
N TYR A 56 3.18 1.23 -1.49
CA TYR A 56 2.93 2.50 -0.81
C TYR A 56 3.19 2.43 0.70
N ALA A 57 2.70 1.39 1.37
CA ALA A 57 2.90 1.23 2.81
C ALA A 57 4.39 1.18 3.20
N VAL A 58 5.19 0.47 2.39
CA VAL A 58 6.65 0.38 2.57
C VAL A 58 7.32 1.73 2.31
N HIS A 59 7.02 2.36 1.17
CA HIS A 59 7.62 3.64 0.79
C HIS A 59 7.33 4.74 1.82
N PHE A 60 6.07 4.89 2.23
CA PHE A 60 5.65 5.93 3.19
C PHE A 60 6.14 5.71 4.63
N THR A 61 6.65 4.51 4.95
CA THR A 61 7.18 4.19 6.29
C THR A 61 8.71 4.21 6.36
N GLY A 62 9.35 4.78 5.33
CA GLY A 62 10.78 5.05 5.36
C GLY A 62 11.66 3.94 4.78
N HIS A 63 11.08 2.86 4.26
CA HIS A 63 11.84 1.73 3.72
C HIS A 63 12.29 1.99 2.28
N VAL A 64 13.42 1.41 1.89
CA VAL A 64 13.82 1.36 0.48
C VAL A 64 13.14 0.16 -0.16
N LEU A 65 12.41 0.40 -1.25
CA LEU A 65 11.74 -0.64 -2.03
C LEU A 65 12.61 -1.03 -3.21
N LEU A 66 12.92 -2.32 -3.31
CA LEU A 66 13.72 -2.89 -4.39
C LEU A 66 12.82 -3.70 -5.33
N ARG A 67 13.19 -3.73 -6.61
CA ARG A 67 12.56 -4.62 -7.59
C ARG A 67 12.62 -6.08 -7.12
N GLY A 68 11.53 -6.81 -7.35
CA GLY A 68 11.40 -8.22 -6.93
C GLY A 68 10.73 -8.42 -5.57
N GLY A 69 10.17 -7.36 -4.97
CA GLY A 69 9.40 -7.47 -3.72
C GLY A 69 10.26 -7.54 -2.45
N VAL A 70 11.51 -7.10 -2.55
CA VAL A 70 12.45 -7.01 -1.42
C VAL A 70 12.45 -5.58 -0.90
N VAL A 71 12.50 -5.43 0.42
CA VAL A 71 12.55 -4.13 1.09
C VAL A 71 13.70 -4.08 2.08
N GLU A 72 14.45 -2.98 2.08
CA GLU A 72 15.51 -2.74 3.05
C GLU A 72 14.99 -1.88 4.20
N ALA A 73 15.19 -2.37 5.43
CA ALA A 73 14.81 -1.66 6.62
C ALA A 73 15.79 -0.51 6.93
N PRO A 74 15.31 0.68 7.31
CA PRO A 74 16.11 1.90 7.29
C PRO A 74 17.29 1.83 8.25
N GLY A 75 18.50 2.04 7.74
CA GLY A 75 19.72 2.07 8.55
C GLY A 75 20.12 0.73 9.18
N THR A 76 19.51 -0.39 8.75
CA THR A 76 19.80 -1.72 9.31
C THR A 76 20.52 -2.66 8.34
N GLY A 77 20.45 -2.42 7.04
CA GLY A 77 20.92 -3.34 6.00
C GLY A 77 20.16 -4.67 5.95
N LYS A 78 19.04 -4.81 6.67
CA LYS A 78 18.24 -6.04 6.69
C LYS A 78 17.17 -6.01 5.61
N TRP A 79 16.99 -7.16 4.95
CA TRP A 79 16.05 -7.32 3.85
C TRP A 79 14.83 -8.15 4.29
N HIS A 80 13.65 -7.71 3.86
CA HIS A 80 12.37 -8.36 4.14
C HIS A 80 11.51 -8.42 2.87
N GLY A 81 10.43 -9.20 2.91
CA GLY A 81 9.42 -9.20 1.86
C GLY A 81 8.46 -8.01 2.01
N VAL A 82 8.11 -7.38 0.88
CA VAL A 82 7.24 -6.20 0.81
C VAL A 82 5.89 -6.42 1.52
N GLU A 83 5.19 -7.53 1.26
CA GLU A 83 3.90 -7.85 1.89
C GLU A 83 4.00 -7.96 3.41
N ARG A 84 5.08 -8.60 3.89
CA ARG A 84 5.30 -8.77 5.33
C ARG A 84 5.49 -7.42 6.01
N VAL A 85 6.33 -6.57 5.44
CA VAL A 85 6.57 -5.23 6.00
C VAL A 85 5.31 -4.38 5.90
N ALA A 86 4.63 -4.37 4.75
CA ALA A 86 3.37 -3.64 4.59
C ALA A 86 2.32 -4.06 5.61
N ARG A 87 2.12 -5.36 5.83
CA ARG A 87 1.22 -5.88 6.87
C ARG A 87 1.61 -5.40 8.25
N GLU A 88 2.89 -5.50 8.61
CA GLU A 88 3.40 -5.06 9.91
C GLU A 88 3.22 -3.55 10.13
N GLN A 89 3.48 -2.73 9.11
CA GLN A 89 3.36 -1.28 9.17
C GLN A 89 1.90 -0.79 9.19
N LEU A 90 1.02 -1.43 8.42
CA LEU A 90 -0.42 -1.19 8.46
C LEU A 90 -1.10 -1.84 9.68
N ARG A 91 -0.37 -2.69 10.42
CA ARG A 91 -0.85 -3.44 11.60
C ARG A 91 -2.09 -4.28 11.29
N LEU A 92 -2.09 -4.90 10.12
CA LEU A 92 -3.20 -5.72 9.65
C LEU A 92 -3.12 -7.14 10.20
N SER A 93 -4.30 -7.75 10.33
CA SER A 93 -4.38 -9.20 10.46
C SER A 93 -3.90 -9.87 9.15
N GLU A 94 -3.57 -11.16 9.22
CA GLU A 94 -3.18 -11.90 8.01
C GLU A 94 -4.32 -11.97 6.98
N PRO A 95 -5.59 -12.23 7.35
CA PRO A 95 -6.71 -12.15 6.41
C PRO A 95 -6.90 -10.78 5.77
N ASP A 96 -6.84 -9.69 6.54
CA ASP A 96 -7.01 -8.33 6.00
C ASP A 96 -5.88 -7.99 5.02
N ALA A 97 -4.64 -8.34 5.35
CA ALA A 97 -3.51 -8.14 4.45
C ALA A 97 -3.62 -8.98 3.18
N ALA A 98 -4.03 -10.26 3.29
CA ALA A 98 -4.21 -11.12 2.14
C ALA A 98 -5.30 -10.58 1.19
N TRP A 99 -6.38 -10.02 1.72
CA TRP A 99 -7.43 -9.40 0.92
C TRP A 99 -6.96 -8.08 0.28
N LEU A 100 -6.36 -7.19 1.06
CA LEU A 100 -5.95 -5.85 0.61
C LEU A 100 -4.81 -5.89 -0.40
N PHE A 101 -3.92 -6.89 -0.32
CA PHE A 101 -2.78 -7.03 -1.23
C PHE A 101 -3.07 -7.94 -2.43
N ASP A 102 -4.28 -8.50 -2.55
CA ASP A 102 -4.64 -9.34 -3.69
C ASP A 102 -4.62 -8.51 -5.00
N ARG A 103 -3.83 -8.99 -5.97
CA ARG A 103 -3.68 -8.35 -7.29
C ARG A 103 -4.98 -8.18 -8.09
N ARG A 104 -6.04 -8.90 -7.71
CA ARG A 104 -7.35 -8.87 -8.37
C ARG A 104 -8.25 -7.77 -7.82
N ARG A 105 -7.85 -7.05 -6.77
CA ARG A 105 -8.65 -5.97 -6.21
C ARG A 105 -8.69 -4.78 -7.17
N THR A 106 -9.87 -4.20 -7.35
CA THR A 106 -10.04 -2.97 -8.12
C THR A 106 -9.62 -1.76 -7.28
N ARG A 107 -9.35 -0.62 -7.92
CA ARG A 107 -9.02 0.61 -7.21
C ARG A 107 -10.15 1.03 -6.26
N GLU A 108 -11.41 0.90 -6.68
CA GLU A 108 -12.56 1.29 -5.88
C GLU A 108 -12.69 0.40 -4.62
N GLU A 109 -12.45 -0.90 -4.75
CA GLU A 109 -12.39 -1.83 -3.62
C GLU A 109 -11.24 -1.49 -2.65
N ILE A 110 -10.07 -1.16 -3.19
CA ILE A 110 -8.90 -0.74 -2.41
C ILE A 110 -9.19 0.56 -1.63
N LEU A 111 -9.76 1.57 -2.29
CA LEU A 111 -10.12 2.83 -1.67
C LEU A 111 -11.18 2.62 -0.58
N ALA A 112 -12.20 1.80 -0.82
CA ALA A 112 -13.21 1.48 0.18
C ALA A 112 -12.59 0.83 1.43
N ALA A 113 -11.72 -0.16 1.25
CA ALA A 113 -11.03 -0.82 2.36
C ALA A 113 -10.08 0.11 3.11
N LEU A 114 -9.28 0.91 2.40
CA LEU A 114 -8.41 1.91 3.02
C LEU A 114 -9.21 2.98 3.77
N GLY A 115 -10.39 3.36 3.27
CA GLY A 115 -11.32 4.27 3.94
C GLY A 115 -11.79 3.72 5.28
N GLN A 116 -12.23 2.46 5.32
CA GLN A 116 -12.60 1.79 6.59
C GLN A 116 -11.45 1.82 7.61
N LEU A 117 -10.22 1.51 7.16
CA LEU A 117 -9.04 1.53 8.03
C LEU A 117 -8.67 2.94 8.48
N ALA A 118 -8.79 3.94 7.60
CA ALA A 118 -8.57 5.35 7.90
C ALA A 118 -9.57 5.87 8.96
N ASP A 119 -10.82 5.41 8.89
CA ASP A 119 -11.89 5.73 9.84
C ASP A 119 -11.77 4.97 11.19
N GLY A 120 -10.77 4.11 11.33
CA GLY A 120 -10.46 3.41 12.57
C GLY A 120 -11.19 2.08 12.77
N ALA A 121 -11.69 1.47 11.69
CA ALA A 121 -12.18 0.10 11.74
C ALA A 121 -11.10 -0.86 12.29
N ALA A 122 -11.55 -1.91 12.98
CA ALA A 122 -10.65 -2.90 13.56
C ALA A 122 -10.08 -3.91 12.53
N GLY A 123 -10.66 -3.95 11.33
CA GLY A 123 -10.34 -4.82 10.20
C GLY A 123 -11.17 -4.42 8.98
N ILE A 124 -11.02 -5.13 7.87
CA ILE A 124 -11.71 -4.83 6.61
C ILE A 124 -13.02 -5.61 6.55
N ASP A 125 -14.14 -4.90 6.39
CA ASP A 125 -15.40 -5.50 5.93
C ASP A 125 -15.31 -5.70 4.41
N THR A 126 -14.97 -6.92 4.01
CA THR A 126 -14.73 -7.28 2.62
C THR A 126 -15.99 -7.22 1.77
N ASP A 127 -17.16 -7.50 2.34
CA ASP A 127 -18.43 -7.47 1.61
C ASP A 127 -18.83 -6.01 1.31
N ALA A 128 -18.67 -5.11 2.29
CA ALA A 128 -18.85 -3.68 2.10
C ALA A 128 -17.86 -3.11 1.06
N ALA A 129 -16.60 -3.58 1.06
CA ALA A 129 -15.60 -3.12 0.10
C ALA A 129 -15.91 -3.60 -1.33
N LEU A 130 -16.35 -4.86 -1.51
CA LEU A 130 -16.75 -5.42 -2.81
C LEU A 130 -17.97 -4.72 -3.42
N THR A 131 -18.96 -4.37 -2.60
CA THR A 131 -20.20 -3.73 -3.08
C THR A 131 -20.00 -2.29 -3.56
N SER A 132 -18.93 -1.62 -3.12
CA SER A 132 -18.57 -0.26 -3.54
C SER A 132 -18.18 -0.15 -5.03
N HIS A 133 -17.89 -1.28 -5.70
CA HIS A 133 -17.59 -1.33 -7.14
C HIS A 133 -18.83 -1.55 -8.02
N SER A 134 -19.98 -1.88 -7.43
CA SER A 134 -21.20 -2.28 -8.18
C SER A 134 -22.20 -1.15 -8.44
N VAL A 135 -21.80 0.10 -8.23
CA VAL A 135 -22.67 1.29 -8.29
C VAL A 135 -22.24 2.25 -9.39
#